data_AF-A0A5D0RTT0-F1
#
_entry.id   AF-A0A5D0RTT0-F1
#
_cell.length_a   1.000
_cell.length_b   1.000
_cell.length_c   1.000
_cell.angle_alpha   90.00
_cell.angle_beta   90.00
_cell.angle_gamma   90.00
#
_symmetry.space_group_name_H-M   'P 1'
#
loop_
_entity.id
_entity.type
_entity.pdbx_description
1 polymer ?
#
loop_
_entity_poly.entity_id
_entity_poly.type
_entity_poly.pdbx_seq_one_letter_code
_entity_poly.pdbx_strand_id
1 'polypeptide(L)'
;MSLTFPRTDILAGLQFKTSTPRIAPLWRQETSRTAGGVTLVKNMGPLLWQASYLTVPMRRDRAGEVEADLLTLENGGQLFEGYDPARPFPASDKTSPLTGITIHSIRTDRLALRITGLPASFVLTKGDWLSINDGTNLHLLRAVETTTAAGTGLSAWFEVRPSIRPAIAVGNPVALRYAPARFMVDPGSVQRSPNSGLHDTISWTATQVIT
;
A
#
# COMPACT_ATOMS: atom_id res chain seq x y z
N MET A 1 -25.75 13.52 -1.84
CA MET A 1 -24.30 13.71 -2.06
C MET A 1 -23.87 12.73 -3.12
N SER A 2 -23.06 13.17 -4.09
CA SER A 2 -22.45 12.29 -5.09
C SER A 2 -21.27 11.54 -4.48
N LEU A 3 -21.05 10.32 -4.92
CA LEU A 3 -19.83 9.57 -4.57
C LEU A 3 -18.61 10.22 -5.24
N THR A 4 -17.50 10.28 -4.51
CA THR A 4 -16.23 10.79 -5.01
C THR A 4 -15.24 9.64 -5.13
N PHE A 5 -14.50 9.61 -6.24
CA PHE A 5 -13.46 8.61 -6.50
C PHE A 5 -12.09 9.29 -6.60
N PRO A 6 -11.01 8.64 -6.12
CA PRO A 6 -11.00 7.34 -5.43
C PRO A 6 -11.70 7.39 -4.06
N ARG A 7 -12.39 6.31 -3.68
CA ARG A 7 -13.02 6.19 -2.35
C ARG A 7 -11.93 6.05 -1.29
N THR A 8 -11.93 6.90 -0.27
CA THR A 8 -10.92 6.90 0.82
C THR A 8 -11.42 6.20 2.10
N ASP A 9 -12.68 5.80 2.11
CA ASP A 9 -13.43 5.32 3.27
C ASP A 9 -13.70 3.81 3.25
N ILE A 10 -13.38 3.09 2.17
CA ILE A 10 -13.65 1.65 2.02
C ILE A 10 -13.07 0.80 3.16
N LEU A 11 -11.88 1.15 3.66
CA LEU A 11 -11.24 0.43 4.76
C LEU A 11 -11.56 1.02 6.14
N ALA A 12 -12.32 2.12 6.21
CA ALA A 12 -12.55 2.84 7.45
C ALA A 12 -13.40 2.03 8.43
N GLY A 13 -12.89 1.90 9.66
CA GLY A 13 -13.56 1.14 10.72
C GLY A 13 -13.59 -0.38 10.51
N LEU A 14 -12.94 -0.90 9.46
CA LEU A 14 -12.83 -2.33 9.24
C LEU A 14 -11.69 -2.92 10.07
N GLN A 15 -11.95 -4.10 10.62
CA GLN A 15 -10.94 -4.94 11.24
C GLN A 15 -10.69 -6.15 10.36
N PHE A 16 -9.42 -6.54 10.24
CA PHE A 16 -8.98 -7.59 9.34
C PHE A 16 -8.44 -8.78 10.12
N LYS A 17 -8.68 -10.00 9.64
CA LYS A 17 -8.15 -11.22 10.26
C LYS A 17 -6.63 -11.21 10.19
N THR A 18 -5.95 -11.75 11.20
CA THR A 18 -4.48 -11.91 11.19
C THR A 18 -3.99 -12.80 10.04
N SER A 19 -4.85 -13.71 9.57
CA SER A 19 -4.62 -14.57 8.41
C SER A 19 -4.74 -13.85 7.05
N THR A 20 -5.13 -12.58 7.04
CA THR A 20 -5.15 -11.78 5.80
C THR A 20 -3.75 -11.77 5.19
N PRO A 21 -3.61 -12.20 3.92
CA PRO A 21 -2.33 -12.13 3.23
C PRO A 21 -1.78 -10.71 3.24
N ARG A 22 -0.47 -10.58 3.40
CA ARG A 22 0.20 -9.28 3.27
C ARG A 22 0.11 -8.80 1.83
N ILE A 23 0.20 -7.50 1.64
CA ILE A 23 0.38 -6.92 0.30
C ILE A 23 1.60 -7.57 -0.35
N ALA A 24 1.39 -8.19 -1.51
CA ALA A 24 2.37 -9.00 -2.20
C ALA A 24 2.85 -8.29 -3.49
N PRO A 25 4.13 -8.46 -3.86
CA PRO A 25 4.64 -7.91 -5.10
C PRO A 25 4.07 -8.68 -6.31
N LEU A 26 3.43 -7.95 -7.22
CA LEU A 26 2.98 -8.47 -8.52
C LEU A 26 4.05 -8.17 -9.59
N TRP A 27 4.96 -9.12 -9.78
CA TRP A 27 6.00 -9.02 -10.80
C TRP A 27 5.42 -9.25 -12.19
N ARG A 28 5.63 -8.29 -13.09
CA ARG A 28 5.31 -8.42 -14.51
C ARG A 28 6.57 -8.87 -15.24
N GLN A 29 6.89 -10.15 -15.16
CA GLN A 29 8.13 -10.72 -15.68
C GLN A 29 7.86 -11.85 -16.67
N GLU A 30 8.66 -11.88 -17.74
CA GLU A 30 8.77 -13.02 -18.64
C GLU A 30 10.06 -13.77 -18.34
N THR A 31 10.01 -15.10 -18.38
CA THR A 31 11.16 -15.96 -18.13
C THR A 31 11.43 -16.85 -19.34
N SER A 32 12.67 -16.89 -19.80
CA SER A 32 13.14 -17.79 -20.86
C SER A 32 14.36 -18.56 -20.38
N ARG A 33 14.65 -19.71 -20.97
CA ARG A 33 15.80 -20.55 -20.58
C ARG A 33 16.71 -20.78 -21.78
N THR A 34 18.01 -20.54 -21.59
CA THR A 34 19.01 -20.81 -22.62
C THR A 34 19.24 -22.31 -22.79
N ALA A 35 19.82 -22.74 -23.91
CA ALA A 35 20.20 -24.14 -24.13
C ALA A 35 21.15 -24.69 -23.06
N GLY A 36 21.92 -23.81 -22.39
CA GLY A 36 22.80 -24.15 -21.26
C GLY A 36 22.12 -24.12 -19.88
N GLY A 37 20.80 -23.91 -19.80
CA GLY A 37 20.04 -23.98 -18.55
C GLY A 37 19.92 -22.68 -17.75
N VAL A 38 20.49 -21.56 -18.23
CA VAL A 38 20.40 -20.25 -17.54
C VAL A 38 19.01 -19.66 -17.76
N THR A 39 18.34 -19.25 -16.66
CA THR A 39 17.05 -18.57 -16.74
C THR A 39 17.26 -17.07 -16.89
N LEU A 40 16.78 -16.51 -18.00
CA LEU A 40 16.76 -15.10 -18.28
C LEU A 40 15.39 -14.54 -17.86
N VAL A 41 15.40 -13.47 -17.07
CA VAL A 41 14.18 -12.80 -16.61
C VAL A 41 14.13 -11.40 -17.20
N LYS A 42 13.05 -11.08 -17.91
CA LYS A 42 12.80 -9.75 -18.45
C LYS A 42 11.61 -9.12 -17.74
N ASN A 43 11.80 -7.91 -17.20
CA ASN A 43 10.71 -7.11 -16.67
C ASN A 43 9.90 -6.50 -17.83
N MET A 44 8.60 -6.80 -17.86
CA MET A 44 7.61 -6.29 -18.82
C MET A 44 6.87 -5.04 -18.30
N GLY A 45 7.30 -4.54 -17.13
CA GLY A 45 6.82 -3.31 -16.56
C GLY A 45 7.31 -3.13 -15.14
N PRO A 46 6.96 -1.98 -14.52
CA PRO A 46 7.29 -1.74 -13.14
C PRO A 46 6.48 -2.66 -12.23
N LEU A 47 7.06 -3.02 -11.09
CA LEU A 47 6.40 -3.80 -10.05
C LEU A 47 5.12 -3.05 -9.58
N LEU A 48 4.03 -3.81 -9.46
CA LEU A 48 2.79 -3.37 -8.84
C LEU A 48 2.57 -4.14 -7.53
N TRP A 49 1.67 -3.64 -6.70
CA TRP A 49 1.26 -4.33 -5.47
C TRP A 49 -0.11 -4.98 -5.65
N GLN A 50 -0.24 -6.20 -5.14
CA GLN A 50 -1.54 -6.86 -4.99
C GLN A 50 -1.89 -6.90 -3.50
N ALA A 51 -3.07 -6.41 -3.16
CA ALA A 51 -3.62 -6.44 -1.82
C ALA A 51 -4.69 -7.52 -1.71
N SER A 52 -4.77 -8.13 -0.53
CA SER A 52 -5.86 -9.03 -0.15
C SER A 52 -6.45 -8.51 1.14
N TYR A 53 -7.77 -8.51 1.21
CA TYR A 53 -8.50 -8.06 2.38
C TYR A 53 -9.43 -9.18 2.83
N LEU A 54 -9.40 -9.48 4.13
CA LEU A 54 -10.29 -10.43 4.77
C LEU A 54 -10.71 -9.87 6.12
N THR A 55 -11.97 -9.51 6.25
CA THR A 55 -12.49 -8.90 7.47
C THR A 55 -12.67 -9.94 8.58
N VAL A 56 -12.63 -9.48 9.84
CA VAL A 56 -13.11 -10.27 10.98
C VAL A 56 -14.62 -10.48 10.86
N PRO A 57 -15.18 -11.54 11.47
CA PRO A 57 -16.63 -11.73 11.49
C PRO A 57 -17.33 -10.51 12.08
N MET A 58 -18.29 -9.95 11.34
CA MET A 58 -19.07 -8.79 11.74
C MET A 58 -20.56 -9.08 11.58
N ARG A 59 -21.41 -8.30 12.26
CA ARG A 59 -22.87 -8.46 12.17
C ARG A 59 -23.32 -8.38 10.71
N ARG A 60 -24.29 -9.21 10.34
CA ARG A 60 -24.85 -9.32 8.97
C ARG A 60 -25.22 -7.98 8.34
N ASP A 61 -25.79 -7.07 9.12
CA ASP A 61 -26.16 -5.73 8.63
C ASP A 61 -24.91 -4.92 8.27
N ARG A 62 -23.90 -4.93 9.15
CA ARG A 62 -22.62 -4.25 8.89
C ARG A 62 -21.89 -4.85 7.70
N ALA A 63 -21.97 -6.17 7.52
CA ALA A 63 -21.44 -6.81 6.31
C ALA A 63 -22.19 -6.35 5.05
N GLY A 64 -23.52 -6.18 5.12
CA GLY A 64 -24.31 -5.63 4.02
C GLY A 64 -23.94 -4.20 3.67
N GLU A 65 -23.62 -3.36 4.66
CA GLU A 65 -23.12 -2.00 4.43
C GLU A 65 -21.79 -2.01 3.67
N VAL A 66 -20.84 -2.85 4.10
CA VAL A 66 -19.53 -2.97 3.43
C VAL A 66 -19.66 -3.53 2.02
N GLU A 67 -20.55 -4.49 1.81
CA GLU A 67 -20.87 -5.03 0.47
C GLU A 67 -21.45 -3.95 -0.44
N ALA A 68 -22.34 -3.10 0.08
CA ALA A 68 -22.87 -1.95 -0.67
C ALA A 68 -21.78 -0.92 -0.99
N ASP A 69 -20.86 -0.65 -0.07
CA ASP A 69 -19.70 0.22 -0.33
C ASP A 69 -18.80 -0.36 -1.43
N LEU A 70 -18.50 -1.66 -1.38
CA LEU A 70 -17.70 -2.34 -2.41
C LEU A 70 -18.41 -2.38 -3.77
N LEU A 71 -19.75 -2.45 -3.80
CA LEU A 71 -20.54 -2.38 -5.03
C LEU A 71 -20.31 -1.05 -5.78
N THR A 72 -20.09 0.05 -5.04
CA THR A 72 -19.78 1.36 -5.64
C THR A 72 -18.46 1.39 -6.40
N LEU A 73 -17.60 0.39 -6.21
CA LEU A 73 -16.34 0.25 -6.94
C LEU A 73 -16.53 -0.38 -8.34
N GLU A 74 -17.78 -0.70 -8.71
CA GLU A 74 -18.19 -1.16 -10.04
C GLU A 74 -17.39 -2.39 -10.52
N ASN A 75 -17.10 -3.31 -9.59
CA ASN A 75 -16.33 -4.53 -9.85
C ASN A 75 -14.95 -4.26 -10.52
N GLY A 76 -14.32 -3.14 -10.14
CA GLY A 76 -13.06 -2.67 -10.73
C GLY A 76 -13.23 -1.52 -11.73
N GLY A 77 -14.42 -0.96 -11.90
CA GLY A 77 -14.61 0.28 -12.69
C GLY A 77 -14.08 1.53 -12.00
N GLN A 78 -14.01 1.52 -10.66
CA GLN A 78 -13.57 2.66 -9.86
C GLN A 78 -12.43 2.31 -8.90
N LEU A 79 -11.71 3.34 -8.47
CA LEU A 79 -10.56 3.21 -7.57
C LEU A 79 -10.93 3.47 -6.12
N PHE A 80 -10.17 2.87 -5.21
CA PHE A 80 -10.18 3.21 -3.79
C PHE A 80 -8.76 3.33 -3.24
N GLU A 81 -8.61 4.01 -2.11
CA GLU A 81 -7.36 4.08 -1.38
C GLU A 81 -7.29 2.96 -0.35
N GLY A 82 -6.27 2.10 -0.48
CA GLY A 82 -6.04 0.97 0.40
C GLY A 82 -4.65 0.97 1.01
N TYR A 83 -4.47 0.27 2.12
CA TYR A 83 -3.19 0.12 2.81
C TYR A 83 -3.05 -1.31 3.33
N ASP A 84 -1.85 -1.73 3.76
CA ASP A 84 -1.62 -3.05 4.36
C ASP A 84 -2.26 -3.12 5.76
N PRO A 85 -3.35 -3.87 5.97
CA PRO A 85 -4.03 -3.91 7.27
C PRO A 85 -3.20 -4.53 8.38
N ALA A 86 -2.20 -5.34 8.04
CA ALA A 86 -1.34 -5.97 9.02
C ALA A 86 -0.15 -5.10 9.44
N ARG A 87 0.13 -4.03 8.69
CA ARG A 87 1.16 -3.03 9.04
C ARG A 87 0.67 -1.61 8.69
N PRO A 88 -0.37 -1.11 9.39
CA PRO A 88 -0.91 0.23 9.16
C PRO A 88 0.01 1.35 9.66
N PHE A 89 0.98 1.05 10.52
CA PHE A 89 1.92 2.02 11.08
C PHE A 89 3.35 1.52 10.97
N PRO A 90 4.34 2.43 11.03
CA PRO A 90 5.73 2.06 11.21
C PRO A 90 5.91 1.20 12.46
N ALA A 91 6.82 0.23 12.43
CA ALA A 91 6.98 -0.69 13.55
C ALA A 91 7.49 0.01 14.83
N SER A 92 8.26 1.08 14.68
CA SER A 92 8.83 1.88 15.76
C SER A 92 7.83 2.81 16.44
N ASP A 93 6.74 3.18 15.75
CA ASP A 93 5.82 4.21 16.23
C ASP A 93 4.40 3.96 15.73
N LYS A 94 3.52 3.66 16.68
CA LYS A 94 2.10 3.40 16.44
C LYS A 94 1.21 4.58 16.83
N THR A 95 1.77 5.61 17.46
CA THR A 95 1.02 6.67 18.16
C THR A 95 1.17 8.04 17.50
N SER A 96 2.37 8.42 17.07
CA SER A 96 2.60 9.76 16.55
C SER A 96 1.83 10.01 15.26
N PRO A 97 1.34 11.23 15.02
CA PRO A 97 0.54 11.54 13.83
C PRO A 97 1.34 11.42 12.52
N LEU A 98 2.67 11.61 12.56
CA LEU A 98 3.59 11.51 11.41
C LEU A 98 3.11 12.31 10.19
N THR A 99 2.80 13.58 10.42
CA THR A 99 2.32 14.53 9.40
C THR A 99 3.45 15.46 8.92
N GLY A 100 3.30 16.02 7.71
CA GLY A 100 4.26 16.99 7.16
C GLY A 100 5.57 16.39 6.63
N ILE A 101 5.65 15.07 6.50
CA ILE A 101 6.83 14.37 5.98
C ILE A 101 6.88 14.54 4.46
N THR A 102 8.05 14.89 3.94
CA THR A 102 8.29 15.06 2.49
C THR A 102 9.60 14.43 2.06
N ILE A 103 9.74 14.20 0.75
CA ILE A 103 11.01 13.77 0.16
C ILE A 103 12.01 14.91 0.24
N HIS A 104 13.15 14.67 0.86
CA HIS A 104 14.26 15.61 0.92
C HIS A 104 15.19 15.47 -0.30
N SER A 105 15.55 14.24 -0.67
CA SER A 105 16.44 13.98 -1.80
C SER A 105 16.26 12.57 -2.33
N ILE A 106 16.48 12.37 -3.63
CA ILE A 106 16.39 11.08 -4.32
C ILE A 106 17.77 10.76 -4.88
N ARG A 107 18.25 9.52 -4.69
CA ARG A 107 19.54 9.07 -5.22
C ARG A 107 19.42 8.89 -6.74
N THR A 108 20.53 9.08 -7.46
CA THR A 108 20.55 9.04 -8.94
C THR A 108 20.09 7.70 -9.52
N ASP A 109 20.32 6.60 -8.81
CA ASP A 109 19.85 5.26 -9.18
C ASP A 109 18.35 5.01 -8.92
N ARG A 110 17.67 5.95 -8.25
CA ARG A 110 16.26 5.88 -7.85
C ARG A 110 15.91 4.62 -7.03
N LEU A 111 16.88 4.09 -6.29
CA LEU A 111 16.67 2.99 -5.36
C LEU A 111 16.73 3.43 -3.90
N ALA A 112 17.28 4.62 -3.62
CA ALA A 112 17.29 5.22 -2.30
C ALA A 112 16.76 6.65 -2.30
N LEU A 113 16.25 7.07 -1.15
CA LEU A 113 15.81 8.44 -0.91
C LEU A 113 16.14 8.85 0.54
N ARG A 114 15.95 10.13 0.82
CA ARG A 114 15.89 10.68 2.17
C ARG A 114 14.57 11.40 2.34
N ILE A 115 13.99 11.29 3.53
CA ILE A 115 12.78 12.02 3.92
C ILE A 115 13.10 12.96 5.08
N THR A 116 12.36 14.05 5.15
CA THR A 116 12.45 15.06 6.21
C THR A 116 11.08 15.29 6.84
N GLY A 117 11.04 15.97 8.00
CA GLY A 117 9.83 16.16 8.78
C GLY A 117 9.50 14.99 9.72
N LEU A 118 10.45 14.06 9.93
CA LEU A 118 10.30 13.00 10.92
C LEU A 118 10.49 13.55 12.35
N PRO A 119 9.91 12.91 13.37
CA PRO A 119 10.31 13.17 14.76
C PRO A 119 11.83 12.95 14.97
N ALA A 120 12.42 13.69 15.91
CA ALA A 120 13.82 13.51 16.27
C ALA A 120 14.06 12.07 16.75
N SER A 121 15.13 11.44 16.24
CA SER A 121 15.48 10.03 16.53
C SER A 121 14.43 9.00 16.08
N PHE A 122 13.50 9.37 15.19
CA PHE A 122 12.54 8.44 14.63
C PHE A 122 13.26 7.30 13.88
N VAL A 123 12.88 6.06 14.16
CA VAL A 123 13.47 4.89 13.50
C VAL A 123 12.52 4.42 12.40
N LEU A 124 12.87 4.60 11.13
CA LEU A 124 12.20 3.91 10.04
C LEU A 124 12.76 2.50 9.95
N THR A 125 11.93 1.48 10.11
CA THR A 125 12.37 0.09 10.18
C THR A 125 12.25 -0.60 8.83
N LYS A 126 13.12 -1.59 8.60
CA LYS A 126 13.00 -2.48 7.44
C LYS A 126 11.60 -3.07 7.36
N GLY A 127 11.02 -2.98 6.16
CA GLY A 127 9.71 -3.48 5.83
C GLY A 127 8.56 -2.51 6.11
N ASP A 128 8.81 -1.31 6.67
CA ASP A 128 7.80 -0.27 6.80
C ASP A 128 7.31 0.19 5.43
N TRP A 129 6.01 0.47 5.36
CA TRP A 129 5.36 1.01 4.18
C TRP A 129 5.49 2.53 4.17
N LEU A 130 5.69 3.09 2.98
CA LEU A 130 5.63 4.51 2.71
C LEU A 130 4.84 4.73 1.43
N SER A 131 3.94 5.70 1.44
CA SER A 131 3.23 6.14 0.25
C SER A 131 3.69 7.52 -0.13
N ILE A 132 4.07 7.68 -1.40
CA ILE A 132 4.50 8.95 -1.95
C ILE A 132 3.42 9.47 -2.89
N ASN A 133 2.94 10.67 -2.63
CA ASN A 133 1.95 11.32 -3.49
C ASN A 133 2.67 12.25 -4.48
N ASP A 134 2.58 11.94 -5.78
CA ASP A 134 3.18 12.75 -6.84
C ASP A 134 2.26 13.90 -7.34
N GLY A 135 1.08 14.05 -6.73
CA GLY A 135 0.00 14.95 -7.13
C GLY A 135 -1.08 14.25 -7.96
N THR A 136 -0.73 13.15 -8.63
CA THR A 136 -1.64 12.37 -9.47
C THR A 136 -1.88 10.99 -8.90
N ASN A 137 -0.86 10.29 -8.41
CA ASN A 137 -0.85 8.91 -7.97
C ASN A 137 -0.32 8.77 -6.54
N LEU A 138 -0.63 7.61 -5.96
CA LEU A 138 -0.09 7.17 -4.68
C LEU A 138 0.86 5.99 -4.89
N HIS A 139 2.15 6.24 -4.75
CA HIS A 139 3.23 5.28 -4.94
C HIS A 139 3.57 4.59 -3.64
N LEU A 140 3.00 3.40 -3.44
CA LEU A 140 3.34 2.56 -2.32
C LEU A 140 4.74 1.94 -2.53
N LEU A 141 5.61 2.16 -1.56
CA LEU A 141 6.98 1.65 -1.52
C LEU A 141 7.23 1.02 -0.14
N ARG A 142 8.22 0.15 -0.08
CA ARG A 142 8.64 -0.55 1.12
C ARG A 142 10.09 -0.26 1.43
N ALA A 143 10.37 0.18 2.65
CA ALA A 143 11.75 0.36 3.12
C ALA A 143 12.44 -1.01 3.18
N VAL A 144 13.63 -1.13 2.58
CA VAL A 144 14.41 -2.38 2.62
C VAL A 144 15.56 -2.34 3.63
N GLU A 145 15.75 -1.19 4.27
CA GLU A 145 16.78 -0.92 5.28
C GLU A 145 16.16 -0.21 6.48
N THR A 146 16.82 -0.31 7.64
CA THR A 146 16.47 0.45 8.83
C THR A 146 17.33 1.72 8.88
N THR A 147 16.73 2.88 9.11
CA THR A 147 17.43 4.15 9.30
C THR A 147 16.85 4.90 10.49
N THR A 148 17.70 5.68 11.17
CA THR A 148 17.27 6.60 12.23
C THR A 148 17.38 8.03 11.72
N ALA A 149 16.37 8.85 12.01
CA ALA A 149 16.37 10.27 11.72
C ALA A 149 17.32 11.00 12.67
N ALA A 150 18.01 12.01 12.15
CA ALA A 150 18.79 12.94 12.96
C ALA A 150 17.88 13.76 13.91
N GLY A 151 18.49 14.51 14.82
CA GLY A 151 17.74 15.43 15.70
C GLY A 151 16.92 16.49 14.95
N THR A 152 17.27 16.77 13.70
CA THR A 152 16.53 17.68 12.79
C THR A 152 15.36 17.02 12.07
N GLY A 153 15.09 15.73 12.29
CA GLY A 153 14.02 15.01 11.61
C GLY A 153 14.35 14.55 10.18
N LEU A 154 15.61 14.62 9.79
CA LEU A 154 16.10 14.19 8.49
C LEU A 154 16.63 12.74 8.56
N SER A 155 16.14 11.86 7.70
CA SER A 155 16.64 10.48 7.60
C SER A 155 18.06 10.43 7.00
N ALA A 156 18.80 9.36 7.29
CA ALA A 156 19.92 8.96 6.44
C ALA A 156 19.38 8.44 5.08
N TRP A 157 20.27 8.15 4.14
CA TRP A 157 19.91 7.43 2.94
C TRP A 157 19.42 6.03 3.31
N PHE A 158 18.30 5.61 2.73
CA PHE A 158 17.81 4.25 2.85
C PHE A 158 17.19 3.80 1.53
N GLU A 159 17.34 2.51 1.23
CA GLU A 159 16.76 1.93 0.04
C GLU A 159 15.28 1.60 0.19
N VAL A 160 14.57 1.65 -0.95
CA VAL A 160 13.16 1.32 -1.08
C VAL A 160 12.91 0.38 -2.26
N ARG A 161 11.83 -0.40 -2.19
CA ARG A 161 11.31 -1.19 -3.31
C ARG A 161 9.80 -0.99 -3.47
N PRO A 162 9.24 -0.93 -4.70
CA PRO A 162 9.93 -0.85 -5.99
C PRO A 162 10.88 0.36 -6.14
N SER A 163 11.59 0.42 -7.28
CA SER A 163 12.35 1.61 -7.65
C SER A 163 11.44 2.84 -7.72
N ILE A 164 11.97 3.98 -7.30
CA ILE A 164 11.26 5.26 -7.27
C ILE A 164 10.96 5.68 -8.70
N ARG A 165 9.68 5.86 -9.04
CA ARG A 165 9.25 6.19 -10.42
C ARG A 165 9.67 7.60 -10.80
N PRO A 166 9.97 7.90 -12.08
CA PRO A 166 10.44 9.21 -12.53
C PRO A 166 9.56 10.40 -12.14
N ALA A 167 8.23 10.20 -12.08
CA ALA A 167 7.26 11.24 -11.69
C ALA A 167 7.42 11.74 -10.25
N ILE A 168 8.04 10.96 -9.37
CA ILE A 168 8.29 11.35 -7.99
C ILE A 168 9.46 12.35 -7.94
N ALA A 169 9.25 13.49 -7.29
CA ALA A 169 10.23 14.56 -7.15
C ALA A 169 10.51 14.90 -5.67
N VAL A 170 11.54 15.71 -5.45
CA VAL A 170 11.83 16.28 -4.13
C VAL A 170 10.68 17.19 -3.71
N GLY A 171 10.33 17.16 -2.42
CA GLY A 171 9.22 17.91 -1.85
C GLY A 171 7.87 17.17 -1.87
N ASN A 172 7.74 16.07 -2.62
CA ASN A 172 6.50 15.30 -2.62
C ASN A 172 6.16 14.77 -1.22
N PRO A 173 4.88 14.84 -0.81
CA PRO A 173 4.47 14.37 0.51
C PRO A 173 4.56 12.86 0.63
N VAL A 174 4.93 12.42 1.83
CA VAL A 174 5.11 11.02 2.20
C VAL A 174 4.20 10.68 3.37
N ALA A 175 3.35 9.66 3.21
CA ALA A 175 2.54 9.11 4.27
C ALA A 175 3.17 7.80 4.80
N LEU A 176 3.43 7.76 6.11
CA LEU A 176 3.92 6.56 6.80
C LEU A 176 2.81 5.84 7.58
N ARG A 177 1.78 6.57 8.02
CA ARG A 177 0.58 5.97 8.61
C ARG A 177 -0.43 5.67 7.53
N TYR A 178 -1.05 4.51 7.66
CA TYR A 178 -2.04 3.97 6.72
C TYR A 178 -1.60 4.17 5.27
N ALA A 179 -0.30 3.95 4.99
CA ALA A 179 0.37 4.34 3.74
C ALA A 179 -0.49 3.93 2.53
N PRO A 180 -1.22 4.88 1.91
CA PRO A 180 -2.27 4.51 0.99
C PRO A 180 -1.69 4.25 -0.40
N ALA A 181 -2.26 3.31 -1.14
CA ALA A 181 -2.09 3.20 -2.58
C ALA A 181 -3.47 3.19 -3.22
N ARG A 182 -3.54 3.58 -4.50
CA ARG A 182 -4.77 3.41 -5.26
C ARG A 182 -4.85 1.99 -5.77
N PHE A 183 -5.96 1.35 -5.45
CA PHE A 183 -6.26 -0.01 -5.84
C PHE A 183 -7.56 -0.06 -6.63
N MET A 184 -7.61 -1.03 -7.53
CA MET A 184 -8.80 -1.44 -8.24
C MET A 184 -9.15 -2.84 -7.76
N VAL A 185 -10.40 -3.07 -7.38
CA VAL A 185 -10.86 -4.40 -6.98
C VAL A 185 -10.68 -5.36 -8.16
N ASP A 186 -10.13 -6.53 -7.91
CA ASP A 186 -9.99 -7.55 -8.95
C ASP A 186 -11.40 -8.06 -9.29
N PRO A 187 -11.82 -8.03 -10.57
CA PRO A 187 -13.19 -8.39 -10.95
C PRO A 187 -13.59 -9.79 -10.45
N GLY A 188 -14.74 -9.88 -9.78
CA GLY A 188 -15.28 -11.14 -9.23
C GLY A 188 -14.63 -11.61 -7.93
N SER A 189 -13.66 -10.87 -7.38
CA SER A 189 -12.97 -11.26 -6.14
C SER A 189 -13.76 -11.00 -4.85
N VAL A 190 -14.78 -10.13 -4.90
CA VAL A 190 -15.59 -9.79 -3.71
C VAL A 190 -16.45 -10.99 -3.34
N GLN A 191 -16.27 -11.48 -2.11
CA GLN A 191 -16.97 -12.64 -1.56
C GLN A 191 -17.46 -12.33 -0.16
N ARG A 192 -18.73 -12.65 0.09
CA ARG A 192 -19.35 -12.62 1.42
C ARG A 192 -19.59 -14.05 1.88
N SER A 193 -19.01 -14.40 3.02
CA SER A 193 -19.09 -15.76 3.58
C SER A 193 -19.71 -15.74 4.97
N PRO A 194 -20.80 -16.50 5.19
CA PRO A 194 -21.34 -16.74 6.53
C PRO A 194 -20.27 -17.37 7.42
N ASN A 195 -20.09 -16.86 8.63
CA ASN A 195 -19.11 -17.40 9.58
C ASN A 195 -19.80 -18.16 10.73
N SER A 196 -20.81 -17.56 11.37
CA SER A 196 -21.57 -18.18 12.46
C SER A 196 -22.77 -17.32 12.85
N GLY A 197 -23.96 -17.93 13.00
CA GLY A 197 -25.17 -17.20 13.40
C GLY A 197 -25.48 -16.02 12.47
N LEU A 198 -25.55 -14.81 13.04
CA LEU A 198 -25.77 -13.55 12.30
C LEU A 198 -24.46 -12.80 11.99
N HIS A 199 -23.34 -13.50 11.91
CA HIS A 199 -22.05 -12.92 11.54
C HIS A 199 -21.52 -13.45 10.22
N ASP A 200 -21.07 -12.51 9.38
CA ASP A 200 -20.48 -12.78 8.09
C ASP A 200 -19.06 -12.18 8.02
N THR A 201 -18.28 -12.70 7.09
CA THR A 201 -16.96 -12.16 6.72
C THR A 201 -16.99 -11.74 5.26
N ILE A 202 -16.16 -10.77 4.91
CA ILE A 202 -16.03 -10.26 3.54
C ILE A 202 -14.56 -10.35 3.15
N SER A 203 -14.32 -10.84 1.95
CA SER A 203 -12.99 -10.89 1.36
C SER A 203 -12.98 -10.38 -0.06
N TRP A 204 -11.89 -9.75 -0.47
CA TRP A 204 -11.64 -9.34 -1.84
C TRP A 204 -10.14 -9.20 -2.08
N THR A 205 -9.76 -9.19 -3.35
CA THR A 205 -8.40 -8.85 -3.78
C THR A 205 -8.43 -7.59 -4.63
N ALA A 206 -7.32 -6.87 -4.65
CA ALA A 206 -7.22 -5.64 -5.39
C ALA A 206 -5.79 -5.42 -5.91
N THR A 207 -5.70 -4.90 -7.12
CA THR A 207 -4.41 -4.62 -7.78
C THR A 207 -4.15 -3.13 -7.81
N GLN A 208 -2.91 -2.73 -7.48
CA GLN A 208 -2.50 -1.34 -7.49
C GLN A 208 -2.60 -0.77 -8.91
N VAL A 209 -3.14 0.44 -9.01
CA VAL A 209 -3.20 1.20 -10.26
C VAL A 209 -2.33 2.44 -10.13
N ILE A 210 -1.56 2.70 -11.19
CA ILE A 210 -0.76 3.91 -11.36
C ILE A 210 -1.05 4.42 -12.77
N THR A 211 -1.59 5.63 -12.86
CA THR A 211 -2.08 6.27 -14.09
C THR A 211 -1.08 7.28 -14.63
#